data_AF-A0A2G9TFG8-F1
#
_entry.id   AF-A0A2G9TFG8-F1
#
_cell.length_a   1.000
_cell.length_b   1.000
_cell.length_c   1.000
_cell.angle_alpha   90.00
_cell.angle_beta   90.00
_cell.angle_gamma   90.00
#
_symmetry.space_group_name_H-M   'P 1'
#
loop_
_entity.id
_entity.type
_entity.pdbx_description
1 polymer ?
#
loop_
_entity_poly.entity_id
_entity_poly.type
_entity_poly.pdbx_seq_one_letter_code
_entity_poly.pdbx_strand_id
1 'polypeptide(L)'
;MKGNENGVLRKVGGGRAHAMILNHLQKDEVCRMGFELMQVQQGDAGERFHSLDDIYYFGGQHAHELIAVEEHKPEHPGEIELRVGDVIGVAGNHWDGFSKGVNRRTDENGLYPSYK
;
A
#
# COMPACT_ATOMS: atom_id res chain seq x y z
N MET A 1 -36.89 -11.46 -22.48
CA MET A 1 -36.34 -12.66 -21.81
C MET A 1 -34.95 -12.92 -22.39
N LYS A 2 -33.90 -12.89 -21.54
CA LYS A 2 -32.51 -13.43 -21.68
C LYS A 2 -31.78 -13.23 -23.03
N GLY A 3 -30.54 -12.75 -23.12
CA GLY A 3 -29.53 -12.48 -22.10
C GLY A 3 -28.27 -11.84 -22.70
N ASN A 4 -27.60 -11.14 -21.81
CA ASN A 4 -26.38 -10.33 -21.89
C ASN A 4 -25.19 -10.99 -22.62
N GLU A 5 -24.65 -10.24 -23.57
CA GLU A 5 -23.39 -10.42 -24.27
C GLU A 5 -22.18 -9.99 -23.41
N ASN A 6 -21.78 -10.85 -22.48
CA ASN A 6 -20.50 -10.73 -21.77
C ASN A 6 -19.55 -11.82 -22.27
N GLY A 7 -18.74 -11.46 -23.28
CA GLY A 7 -17.62 -12.25 -23.78
C GLY A 7 -16.58 -12.44 -22.68
N VAL A 8 -16.66 -13.59 -22.00
CA VAL A 8 -15.67 -14.08 -21.05
C VAL A 8 -14.32 -14.22 -21.77
N LEU A 9 -13.36 -13.35 -21.45
CA LEU A 9 -11.95 -13.58 -21.76
C LEU A 9 -11.47 -14.78 -20.93
N ARG A 10 -11.49 -15.96 -21.56
CA ARG A 10 -10.87 -17.17 -21.03
C ARG A 10 -9.35 -17.05 -21.17
N LYS A 11 -8.62 -16.98 -20.06
CA LYS A 11 -7.17 -17.16 -20.06
C LYS A 11 -6.86 -18.64 -20.26
N VAL A 12 -6.36 -18.98 -21.45
CA VAL A 12 -5.88 -20.31 -21.84
C VAL A 12 -4.46 -20.47 -21.30
N GLY A 13 -4.25 -21.54 -20.52
CA GLY A 13 -3.00 -22.30 -20.46
C GLY A 13 -1.70 -21.63 -19.97
N GLY A 14 -1.21 -22.14 -18.83
CA GLY A 14 0.13 -22.77 -18.83
C GLY A 14 1.35 -21.87 -18.67
N GLY A 15 1.74 -21.63 -17.42
CA GLY A 15 3.08 -21.20 -17.05
C GLY A 15 3.11 -20.95 -15.55
N ARG A 16 3.82 -21.78 -14.79
CA ARG A 16 4.06 -21.54 -13.36
C ARG A 16 4.92 -20.27 -13.25
N ALA A 17 4.30 -19.10 -13.20
CA ALA A 17 4.92 -17.98 -12.54
C ALA A 17 4.97 -18.38 -11.06
N HIS A 18 6.12 -18.90 -10.63
CA HIS A 18 6.43 -18.98 -9.21
C HIS A 18 6.10 -17.60 -8.65
N ALA A 19 5.10 -17.54 -7.76
CA ALA A 19 4.89 -16.39 -6.93
C ALA A 19 6.16 -16.26 -6.09
N MET A 20 7.14 -15.49 -6.57
CA MET A 20 8.08 -14.86 -5.68
C MET A 20 7.24 -13.87 -4.89
N ILE A 21 6.78 -14.28 -3.71
CA ILE A 21 6.53 -13.31 -2.65
C ILE A 21 7.91 -12.69 -2.45
N LEU A 22 8.10 -11.48 -2.99
CA LEU A 22 9.31 -10.71 -2.77
C LEU A 22 9.29 -10.30 -1.29
N ASN A 23 9.83 -11.16 -0.43
CA ASN A 23 10.20 -10.86 0.96
C ASN A 23 11.50 -10.07 0.92
N HIS A 24 11.48 -8.86 0.40
CA HIS A 24 12.68 -8.08 0.09
C HIS A 24 12.50 -6.63 0.55
N LEU A 25 13.62 -5.94 0.77
CA LEU A 25 13.65 -4.54 1.21
C LEU A 25 13.22 -3.63 0.04
N GLN A 26 12.14 -2.87 0.19
CA GLN A 26 11.70 -1.89 -0.81
C GLN A 26 12.67 -0.71 -0.92
N LYS A 27 13.55 -0.52 0.06
CA LYS A 27 14.67 0.42 -0.05
C LYS A 27 15.61 0.09 -1.20
N ASP A 28 15.75 -1.18 -1.57
CA ASP A 28 16.58 -1.60 -2.71
C ASP A 28 15.87 -1.32 -4.04
N GLU A 29 16.53 -0.55 -4.91
CA GLU A 29 16.03 -0.19 -6.23
C GLU A 29 15.77 -1.42 -7.11
N VAL A 30 16.58 -2.47 -6.95
CA VAL A 30 16.42 -3.73 -7.71
C VAL A 30 15.12 -4.43 -7.31
N CYS A 31 14.78 -4.39 -6.02
CA CYS A 31 13.55 -5.00 -5.51
C CYS A 31 12.31 -4.25 -6.00
N ARG A 32 12.37 -2.90 -6.05
CA ARG A 32 11.30 -2.08 -6.63
C ARG A 32 11.12 -2.32 -8.12
N MET A 33 12.21 -2.40 -8.88
CA MET A 33 12.16 -2.75 -10.30
C MET A 33 11.53 -4.13 -10.54
N GLY A 34 11.86 -5.11 -9.70
CA GLY A 34 11.24 -6.44 -9.75
C GLY A 34 9.72 -6.39 -9.52
N PHE A 35 9.29 -5.58 -8.54
CA PHE A 35 7.87 -5.36 -8.26
C PHE A 35 7.14 -4.68 -9.42
N GLU A 36 7.73 -3.66 -10.04
CA GLU A 36 7.17 -2.97 -11.22
C GLU A 36 7.01 -3.93 -12.42
N LEU A 37 8.04 -4.73 -12.71
CA LEU A 37 8.00 -5.72 -13.79
C LEU A 37 6.95 -6.82 -13.55
N MET A 38 6.71 -7.18 -12.29
CA MET A 38 5.68 -8.16 -11.92
C MET A 38 4.28 -7.67 -12.31
N GLN A 39 3.97 -6.38 -12.14
CA GLN A 39 2.66 -5.82 -12.49
C GLN A 39 2.38 -5.97 -14.00
N VAL A 40 3.38 -5.70 -14.85
CA VAL A 40 3.25 -5.84 -16.31
C VAL A 40 2.99 -7.29 -16.73
N GLN A 41 3.60 -8.25 -16.04
CA GLN A 41 3.51 -9.67 -16.41
C GLN A 41 2.23 -10.35 -15.90
N GLN A 42 1.78 -9.97 -14.71
CA GLN A 42 0.73 -10.71 -13.99
C GLN A 42 -0.60 -9.97 -13.91
N GLY A 43 -0.66 -8.68 -14.27
CA GLY A 43 -1.84 -7.83 -14.10
C GLY A 43 -1.88 -7.25 -12.68
N ASP A 44 -3.00 -7.44 -11.99
CA ASP A 44 -3.14 -7.02 -10.59
C ASP A 44 -2.33 -7.92 -9.65
N ALA A 45 -1.10 -7.50 -9.38
CA ALA A 45 -0.18 -8.12 -8.45
C ALA A 45 0.22 -7.13 -7.35
N GLY A 46 -0.61 -6.11 -7.09
CA GLY A 46 -0.31 -5.05 -6.12
C GLY A 46 -0.08 -5.59 -4.71
N GLU A 47 -0.77 -6.65 -4.34
CA GLU A 47 -0.65 -7.30 -3.03
C GLU A 47 0.41 -8.41 -2.97
N ARG A 48 1.08 -8.71 -4.08
CA ARG A 48 2.01 -9.86 -4.17
C ARG A 48 3.43 -9.53 -3.74
N PHE A 49 3.58 -8.70 -2.72
CA PHE A 49 4.86 -8.36 -2.12
C PHE A 49 4.71 -8.22 -0.60
N HIS A 50 5.81 -8.47 0.11
CA HIS A 50 5.88 -8.19 1.54
C HIS A 50 7.24 -7.55 1.82
N SER A 51 7.23 -6.25 2.05
CA SER A 51 8.44 -5.52 2.38
C SER A 51 8.82 -5.74 3.83
N LEU A 52 10.13 -5.79 4.11
CA LEU A 52 10.65 -5.86 5.48
C LEU A 52 11.01 -4.48 6.05
N ASP A 53 10.97 -3.41 5.25
CA ASP A 53 11.34 -2.06 5.66
C ASP A 53 10.32 -1.01 5.22
N ASP A 54 10.35 -0.61 3.95
CA ASP A 54 9.63 0.53 3.42
C ASP A 54 8.35 0.08 2.69
N ILE A 55 7.37 0.98 2.62
CA ILE A 55 6.31 0.88 1.62
C ILE A 55 6.88 1.17 0.23
N TYR A 56 6.19 0.77 -0.84
CA TYR A 56 6.61 1.14 -2.19
C TYR A 56 6.69 2.67 -2.35
N TYR A 57 7.77 3.13 -2.99
CA TYR A 57 7.99 4.54 -3.31
C TYR A 57 8.87 4.68 -4.57
N PHE A 58 8.81 5.85 -5.20
CA PHE A 58 9.67 6.26 -6.31
C PHE A 58 10.55 7.44 -5.91
N GLY A 59 11.84 7.41 -6.25
CA GLY A 59 12.78 8.48 -5.92
C GLY A 59 12.38 9.81 -6.57
N GLY A 60 12.13 10.84 -5.77
CA GLY A 60 11.69 12.15 -6.27
C GLY A 60 10.18 12.29 -6.50
N GLN A 61 9.37 11.35 -6.00
CA GLN A 61 7.91 11.49 -6.04
C GLN A 61 7.38 12.69 -5.25
N HIS A 62 6.15 13.10 -5.57
CA HIS A 62 5.37 13.98 -4.71
C HIS A 62 5.03 13.29 -3.38
N ALA A 63 4.57 14.08 -2.40
CA ALA A 63 4.18 13.57 -1.09
C ALA A 63 3.22 12.38 -1.23
N HIS A 64 3.54 11.29 -0.52
CA HIS A 64 2.65 10.14 -0.44
C HIS A 64 1.58 10.44 0.60
N GLU A 65 0.35 10.69 0.14
CA GLU A 65 -0.74 11.13 1.00
C GLU A 65 -1.89 10.12 0.99
N LEU A 66 -2.46 9.89 2.17
CA LEU A 66 -3.67 9.10 2.40
C LEU A 66 -4.76 10.01 2.95
N ILE A 67 -6.00 9.53 2.86
CA ILE A 67 -7.17 10.19 3.45
C ILE A 67 -7.73 9.26 4.52
N ALA A 68 -7.86 9.75 5.74
CA ALA A 68 -8.47 8.99 6.82
C ALA A 68 -9.95 8.71 6.50
N VAL A 69 -10.35 7.44 6.59
CA VAL A 69 -11.73 6.97 6.38
C VAL A 69 -12.46 6.69 7.68
N GLU A 70 -11.73 6.55 8.79
CA GLU A 70 -12.27 6.37 10.13
C GLU A 70 -11.64 7.33 11.15
N GLU A 71 -12.38 7.62 12.23
CA GLU A 71 -11.84 8.39 13.35
C GLU A 71 -10.87 7.55 14.21
N HIS A 72 -9.88 8.23 14.79
CA HIS A 72 -8.99 7.64 15.78
C HIS A 72 -8.71 8.63 16.89
N LYS A 73 -8.99 8.21 18.13
CA LYS A 73 -8.54 8.88 19.34
C LYS A 73 -7.27 8.16 19.80
N PRO A 74 -6.16 8.87 20.05
CA PRO A 74 -4.93 8.26 20.57
C PRO A 74 -5.18 7.49 21.86
N GLU A 75 -4.82 6.21 21.87
CA GLU A 75 -4.91 5.31 23.02
C GLU A 75 -3.56 5.14 23.70
N HIS A 76 -2.47 5.32 22.95
CA HIS A 76 -1.10 5.21 23.44
C HIS A 76 -0.25 6.46 23.15
N PRO A 77 0.79 6.72 23.97
CA PRO A 77 1.73 7.81 23.70
C PRO A 77 2.39 7.66 22.32
N GLY A 78 2.36 8.74 21.54
CA GLY A 78 2.96 8.77 20.21
C GLY A 78 2.00 8.45 19.06
N GLU A 79 0.74 8.16 19.36
CA GLU A 79 -0.34 8.11 18.36
C GLU A 79 -0.87 9.52 18.03
N ILE A 80 -1.44 9.69 16.84
CA ILE A 80 -2.04 10.96 16.36
C ILE A 80 -3.57 10.85 16.26
N GLU A 81 -4.26 11.96 16.50
CA GLU A 81 -5.71 12.04 16.25
C GLU A 81 -5.98 11.96 14.75
N LEU A 82 -6.98 11.15 14.35
CA LEU A 82 -7.54 11.15 13.00
C LEU A 82 -9.02 11.52 13.03
N ARG A 83 -9.42 12.36 12.07
CA ARG A 83 -10.83 12.59 11.71
C ARG A 83 -11.04 12.18 10.26
N VAL A 84 -12.25 11.73 9.95
CA VAL A 84 -12.62 11.38 8.57
C VAL A 84 -12.36 12.56 7.64
N GLY A 85 -11.59 12.31 6.58
CA GLY A 85 -11.18 13.33 5.60
C GLY A 85 -9.85 14.01 5.89
N ASP A 86 -9.20 13.74 7.04
CA ASP A 86 -7.86 14.26 7.30
C ASP A 86 -6.86 13.70 6.28
N VAL A 87 -5.98 14.56 5.78
CA VAL A 87 -4.89 14.17 4.87
C VAL A 87 -3.67 13.78 5.69
N ILE A 88 -3.13 12.59 5.44
CA ILE A 88 -2.00 12.03 6.18
C ILE A 88 -0.81 11.87 5.23
N GLY A 89 0.28 12.58 5.51
CA GLY A 89 1.55 12.37 4.83
C GLY A 89 2.23 11.13 5.39
N VAL A 90 2.29 10.05 4.61
CA VAL A 90 2.80 8.74 5.06
C VAL A 90 4.32 8.75 5.07
N ALA A 91 4.91 8.32 6.19
CA ALA A 91 6.34 8.08 6.30
C ALA A 91 6.68 6.59 6.11
N GLY A 92 5.82 5.67 6.56
CA GLY A 92 6.02 4.23 6.40
C GLY A 92 4.96 3.40 7.11
N ASN A 93 4.97 2.09 6.86
CA ASN A 93 4.15 1.09 7.53
C ASN A 93 5.07 0.23 8.40
N HIS A 94 4.68 -0.03 9.65
CA HIS A 94 5.49 -0.83 10.59
C HIS A 94 5.21 -2.33 10.51
N TRP A 95 4.21 -2.74 9.73
CA TRP A 95 3.79 -4.13 9.52
C TRP A 95 3.25 -4.83 10.78
N ASP A 96 2.86 -4.06 11.80
CA ASP A 96 2.28 -4.51 13.07
C ASP A 96 0.82 -4.05 13.27
N GLY A 97 0.21 -3.48 12.22
CA GLY A 97 -1.12 -2.89 12.25
C GLY A 97 -1.12 -1.36 12.39
N PHE A 98 0.04 -0.74 12.61
CA PHE A 98 0.22 0.70 12.64
C PHE A 98 1.11 1.22 11.52
N SER A 99 0.80 2.43 11.08
CA SER A 99 1.62 3.23 10.17
C SER A 99 2.10 4.48 10.89
N LYS A 100 3.15 5.12 10.34
CA LYS A 100 3.65 6.40 10.83
C LYS A 100 3.48 7.48 9.79
N GLY A 101 3.04 8.66 10.21
CA GLY A 101 2.83 9.78 9.31
C GLY A 101 2.55 11.08 10.02
N VAL A 102 2.29 12.12 9.23
CA VAL A 102 1.96 13.47 9.70
C VAL A 102 0.52 13.80 9.30
N ASN A 103 -0.33 14.13 10.27
CA ASN A 103 -1.66 14.64 9.98
C ASN A 103 -1.56 16.12 9.54
N ARG A 104 -1.91 16.42 8.29
CA ARG A 104 -1.79 17.78 7.71
C ARG A 104 -2.70 18.81 8.38
N ARG A 105 -3.76 18.38 9.07
CA ARG A 105 -4.67 19.28 9.80
C ARG A 105 -4.05 19.79 11.10
N THR A 106 -3.34 18.92 11.82
CA THR A 106 -2.79 19.21 13.15
C THR A 106 -1.29 19.42 13.16
N ASP A 107 -0.60 19.08 12.07
CA ASP A 107 0.86 18.97 11.95
C ASP A 107 1.51 17.99 12.95
N GLU A 108 0.71 17.14 13.60
CA GLU A 108 1.22 16.12 14.51
C GLU A 108 1.81 14.94 13.74
N ASN A 109 2.95 14.45 14.22
CA ASN A 109 3.65 13.30 13.66
C ASN A 109 3.61 12.14 14.67
N GLY A 110 3.14 10.98 14.23
CA GLY A 110 3.07 9.81 15.08
C GLY A 110 2.42 8.61 14.41
N LEU A 111 2.00 7.66 15.24
CA LEU A 111 1.41 6.40 14.84
C LEU A 111 -0.10 6.52 14.63
N TYR A 112 -0.62 5.74 13.69
CA TYR A 112 -2.05 5.56 13.50
C TYR A 112 -2.34 4.16 12.96
N PRO A 113 -3.52 3.56 13.23
CA PRO A 113 -3.86 2.24 12.71
C PRO A 113 -3.92 2.25 11.18
N SER A 114 -3.21 1.34 10.51
CA SER A 114 -3.02 1.37 9.04
C SER A 114 -4.31 1.16 8.23
N TYR A 115 -5.37 0.64 8.85
CA TYR A 115 -6.64 0.34 8.18
C TYR A 115 -7.62 1.52 8.14
N LYS A 116 -7.29 2.60 8.87
CA LYS A 116 -8.11 3.81 9.01
C LYS A 116 -7.66 4.91 8.07
#